data_AF-A0A8S1P476-F1
#
_entry.id   AF-A0A8S1P476-F1
#
_cell.length_a   1.000
_cell.length_b   1.000
_cell.length_c   1.000
_cell.angle_alpha   90.00
_cell.angle_beta   90.00
_cell.angle_gamma   90.00
#
_symmetry.space_group_name_H-M   'P 1'
#
loop_
_entity.id
_entity.type
_entity.pdbx_description
1 polymer ?
#
loop_
_entity_poly.entity_id
_entity_poly.type
_entity_poly.pdbx_seq_one_letter_code
_entity_poly.pdbx_strand_id
1 'polypeptide(L)'
;MASKYLQKYPVPEGFHQILHDFTREVLRDQPDDIIKYGADYFESMAQGKEFKFESKYNIAKGEAPGRNYKINLILQYVHMPPKPSDMTEKAKIVVEKSNNRPDSQQVKRVGSGNPNNISHASSQGSYPDEKNAAKEYILIIMRIQKQIMMTKLIKMIKMIKNEELPKLTSFDDKDVQNIIKIQAAAKGKIARSQVNKNQKKQSKDDFNKIEQNQNQNKDEKQQIEQQQIVKIQYEEDQQFGQEEE
;
A
#
# COMPACT_ATOMS: atom_id res chain seq x y z
N MET A 1 -42.19 -16.25 -43.85
CA MET A 1 -41.17 -16.99 -44.65
C MET A 1 -39.83 -17.19 -43.94
N ALA A 2 -39.45 -16.39 -42.93
CA ALA A 2 -38.14 -16.50 -42.26
C ALA A 2 -37.90 -17.80 -41.46
N SER A 3 -38.96 -18.46 -40.95
CA SER A 3 -38.84 -19.69 -40.17
C SER A 3 -38.42 -20.92 -40.99
N LYS A 4 -38.53 -20.89 -42.33
CA LYS A 4 -38.17 -22.01 -43.21
C LYS A 4 -36.65 -22.23 -43.30
N TYR A 5 -35.86 -21.19 -43.03
CA TYR A 5 -34.40 -21.23 -43.12
C TYR A 5 -33.70 -21.19 -41.76
N LEU A 6 -34.46 -21.06 -40.67
CA LEU A 6 -33.89 -21.05 -39.32
C LEU A 6 -33.71 -22.48 -38.82
N GLN A 7 -32.54 -23.05 -39.10
CA GLN A 7 -32.13 -24.32 -38.52
C GLN A 7 -31.97 -24.16 -37.00
N LYS A 8 -32.72 -24.96 -36.24
CA LYS A 8 -32.57 -25.03 -34.78
C LYS A 8 -31.47 -26.03 -34.48
N TYR A 9 -30.38 -25.56 -33.91
CA TYR A 9 -29.32 -26.41 -33.37
C TYR A 9 -29.64 -26.67 -31.90
N PRO A 10 -30.23 -27.83 -31.55
CA PRO A 10 -30.48 -28.14 -30.15
C PRO A 10 -29.14 -28.26 -29.41
N VAL A 11 -29.12 -27.83 -28.15
CA VAL A 11 -27.95 -28.03 -27.28
C VAL A 11 -27.86 -29.51 -26.92
N PRO A 12 -26.69 -30.16 -27.07
CA PRO A 12 -26.52 -31.55 -26.69
C PRO A 12 -26.87 -31.80 -25.22
N GLU A 13 -27.49 -32.94 -24.94
CA GLU A 13 -27.80 -33.36 -23.58
C GLU A 13 -26.50 -33.51 -22.76
N GLY A 14 -26.50 -33.06 -21.50
CA GLY A 14 -25.32 -33.11 -20.63
C GLY A 14 -24.25 -32.05 -20.88
N PHE A 15 -24.32 -31.26 -21.97
CA PHE A 15 -23.32 -30.23 -22.28
C PHE A 15 -23.11 -29.23 -21.12
N HIS A 16 -24.19 -28.78 -20.49
CA HIS A 16 -24.14 -27.86 -19.36
C HIS A 16 -23.41 -28.43 -18.14
N GLN A 17 -23.54 -29.75 -17.89
CA GLN A 17 -22.89 -30.42 -16.76
C GLN A 17 -21.39 -30.51 -17.00
N ILE A 18 -20.99 -30.95 -18.20
CA ILE A 18 -19.58 -31.02 -18.60
C ILE A 18 -18.92 -29.63 -18.51
N LEU A 19 -19.59 -28.59 -19.00
CA LEU A 19 -19.08 -27.23 -18.93
C LEU A 19 -18.98 -26.72 -17.47
N HIS A 20 -19.98 -27.01 -16.65
CA HIS A 20 -19.99 -26.64 -15.24
C HIS A 20 -18.84 -27.32 -14.47
N ASP A 21 -18.63 -28.61 -14.67
CA ASP A 21 -17.57 -29.35 -13.99
C ASP A 21 -16.18 -28.90 -14.44
N PHE A 22 -15.99 -28.65 -15.75
CA PHE A 22 -14.75 -28.09 -16.28
C PHE A 22 -14.45 -26.70 -15.69
N THR A 23 -15.43 -25.79 -15.73
CA THR A 23 -15.26 -24.43 -15.18
C THR A 23 -14.99 -24.45 -13.67
N ARG A 24 -15.59 -25.40 -12.93
CA ARG A 24 -15.32 -25.58 -11.50
C ARG A 24 -13.87 -25.97 -11.23
N GLU A 25 -13.31 -26.91 -11.99
CA GLU A 25 -11.91 -27.34 -11.79
C GLU A 25 -10.92 -26.25 -12.26
N VAL A 26 -11.20 -25.53 -13.36
CA VAL A 26 -10.40 -24.35 -13.76
C VAL A 26 -10.34 -23.29 -12.66
N LEU A 27 -11.49 -22.96 -12.06
CA LEU A 27 -11.54 -21.97 -10.97
C LEU A 27 -10.85 -22.47 -9.70
N ARG A 28 -10.86 -23.78 -9.45
CA ARG A 28 -10.21 -24.40 -8.30
C ARG A 28 -8.69 -24.39 -8.43
N ASP A 29 -8.20 -24.77 -9.59
CA ASP A 29 -6.77 -25.02 -9.81
C ASP A 29 -6.01 -23.76 -10.28
N GLN A 30 -6.73 -22.75 -10.80
CA GLN A 30 -6.17 -21.49 -11.31
C GLN A 30 -4.93 -21.71 -12.21
N PRO A 31 -5.06 -22.50 -13.30
CA PRO A 31 -3.94 -22.78 -14.19
C PRO A 31 -3.47 -21.51 -14.93
N ASP A 32 -2.17 -21.44 -15.24
CA ASP A 32 -1.64 -20.32 -16.03
C ASP A 32 -2.07 -20.38 -17.50
N ASP A 33 -2.16 -21.61 -18.05
CA ASP A 33 -2.57 -21.87 -19.43
C ASP A 33 -3.84 -22.73 -19.43
N ILE A 34 -4.98 -22.06 -19.61
CA ILE A 34 -6.31 -22.68 -19.60
C ILE A 34 -6.49 -23.61 -20.80
N ILE A 35 -5.84 -23.33 -21.94
CA ILE A 35 -6.00 -24.13 -23.16
C ILE A 35 -5.33 -25.49 -22.96
N LYS A 36 -4.09 -25.50 -22.47
CA LYS A 36 -3.37 -26.74 -22.16
C LYS A 36 -4.11 -27.55 -21.08
N TYR A 37 -4.55 -26.87 -20.01
CA TYR A 37 -5.34 -27.51 -18.95
C TYR A 37 -6.61 -28.17 -19.47
N GLY A 38 -7.35 -27.50 -20.36
CA GLY A 38 -8.55 -28.06 -20.98
C GLY A 38 -8.27 -29.31 -21.81
N ALA A 39 -7.19 -29.30 -22.60
CA ALA A 39 -6.79 -30.46 -23.38
C ALA A 39 -6.51 -31.68 -22.48
N ASP A 40 -5.68 -31.50 -21.45
CA ASP A 40 -5.31 -32.57 -20.52
C ASP A 40 -6.53 -33.09 -19.71
N TYR A 41 -7.45 -32.18 -19.35
CA TYR A 41 -8.69 -32.50 -18.63
C TYR A 41 -9.63 -33.38 -19.47
N PHE A 42 -9.93 -32.96 -20.70
CA PHE A 42 -10.82 -33.71 -21.58
C PHE A 42 -10.19 -35.03 -22.06
N GLU A 43 -8.86 -35.07 -22.25
CA GLU A 43 -8.15 -36.32 -22.56
C GLU A 43 -8.26 -37.32 -21.40
N SER A 44 -8.07 -36.87 -20.16
CA SER A 44 -8.22 -37.71 -18.97
C SER A 44 -9.66 -38.22 -18.81
N MET A 45 -10.65 -37.34 -19.04
CA MET A 45 -12.07 -37.68 -19.00
C MET A 45 -12.45 -38.72 -20.07
N ALA A 46 -11.96 -38.56 -21.30
CA ALA A 46 -12.19 -39.52 -22.39
C ALA A 46 -11.56 -40.90 -22.10
N GLN A 47 -10.43 -40.93 -21.40
CA GLN A 47 -9.76 -42.16 -20.97
C GLN A 47 -10.36 -42.78 -19.69
N GLY A 48 -11.32 -42.11 -19.05
CA GLY A 48 -11.89 -42.55 -17.77
C GLY A 48 -10.89 -42.50 -16.60
N LYS A 49 -9.82 -41.70 -16.71
CA LYS A 49 -8.81 -41.53 -15.67
C LYS A 49 -9.15 -40.32 -14.80
N GLU A 50 -8.78 -40.38 -13.53
CA GLU A 50 -8.87 -39.24 -12.63
C GLU A 50 -7.90 -38.14 -13.08
N PHE A 51 -8.43 -36.97 -13.42
CA PHE A 51 -7.60 -35.82 -13.75
C PHE A 51 -6.91 -35.28 -12.49
N LYS A 52 -5.58 -35.20 -12.53
CA LYS A 52 -4.75 -34.69 -11.44
C LYS A 52 -3.91 -33.53 -11.93
N PHE A 53 -4.35 -32.31 -11.63
CA PHE A 53 -3.52 -31.13 -11.83
C PHE A 53 -2.50 -30.99 -10.69
N GLU A 54 -1.28 -30.63 -11.03
CA GLU A 54 -0.24 -30.23 -10.08
C GLU A 54 -0.16 -28.72 -10.10
N SER A 55 -0.87 -28.07 -9.19
CA SER A 55 -0.80 -26.61 -9.07
C SER A 55 0.61 -26.22 -8.60
N LYS A 56 1.28 -25.35 -9.37
CA LYS A 56 2.59 -24.77 -9.00
C LYS A 56 2.56 -24.07 -7.63
N TYR A 57 1.39 -23.59 -7.23
CA TYR A 57 1.13 -23.16 -5.87
C TYR A 57 0.79 -24.42 -5.08
N ASN A 58 1.66 -24.80 -4.14
CA ASN A 58 1.46 -25.92 -3.21
C ASN A 58 0.21 -25.72 -2.33
N ILE A 59 -0.98 -25.84 -2.92
CA ILE A 59 -2.23 -26.04 -2.21
C ILE A 59 -2.25 -27.55 -1.98
N ALA A 60 -1.96 -27.97 -0.75
CA ALA A 60 -1.93 -29.39 -0.41
C ALA A 60 -3.25 -30.03 -0.87
N LYS A 61 -3.18 -31.05 -1.75
CA LYS A 61 -4.33 -31.84 -2.20
C LYS A 61 -5.04 -32.42 -0.97
N GLY A 62 -6.12 -31.76 -0.55
CA GLY A 62 -6.86 -32.06 0.69
C GLY A 62 -7.36 -30.80 1.41
N GLU A 63 -6.70 -29.67 1.21
CA GLU A 63 -7.16 -28.35 1.65
C GLU A 63 -7.78 -27.59 0.48
N ALA A 64 -8.79 -28.20 -0.17
CA ALA A 64 -9.68 -27.37 -0.97
C ALA A 64 -10.30 -26.33 -0.02
N PRO A 65 -10.24 -25.01 -0.30
CA PRO A 65 -10.77 -23.96 0.57
C PRO A 65 -12.30 -23.98 0.76
N GLY A 66 -12.98 -25.07 0.43
CA GLY A 66 -14.43 -25.20 0.40
C GLY A 66 -14.95 -26.54 0.94
N ARG A 67 -14.53 -26.95 2.15
CA ARG A 67 -15.35 -27.82 3.01
C ARG A 67 -14.95 -27.84 4.49
N ASN A 68 -14.34 -26.76 4.98
CA ASN A 68 -14.31 -26.50 6.42
C ASN A 68 -14.47 -25.00 6.67
N TYR A 69 -15.69 -24.50 6.46
CA TYR A 69 -16.16 -23.16 6.82
C TYR A 69 -16.08 -22.87 8.34
N LYS A 70 -15.47 -23.77 9.14
CA LYS A 70 -15.27 -23.61 10.57
C LYS A 70 -13.83 -23.23 10.97
N ILE A 71 -12.82 -23.40 10.10
CA ILE A 71 -11.41 -23.19 10.48
C ILE A 71 -10.77 -21.97 9.81
N ASN A 72 -11.12 -21.62 8.57
CA ASN A 72 -10.76 -20.30 8.00
C ASN A 72 -11.64 -19.14 8.51
N LEU A 73 -12.62 -19.48 9.35
CA LEU A 73 -13.31 -18.56 10.27
C LEU A 73 -12.43 -18.14 11.46
N ILE A 74 -11.14 -18.50 11.51
CA ILE A 74 -10.22 -18.07 12.57
C ILE A 74 -9.15 -17.12 12.04
N LEU A 75 -8.69 -17.29 10.79
CA LEU A 75 -7.70 -16.39 10.17
C LEU A 75 -8.32 -15.18 9.45
N GLN A 76 -9.60 -15.26 9.05
CA GLN A 76 -10.39 -14.07 8.68
C GLN A 76 -10.98 -13.35 9.92
N TYR A 77 -10.73 -13.86 11.13
CA TYR A 77 -11.24 -13.32 12.40
C TYR A 77 -10.19 -12.58 13.23
N VAL A 78 -8.97 -12.41 12.71
CA VAL A 78 -7.99 -11.51 13.35
C VAL A 78 -8.29 -10.03 13.01
N HIS A 79 -9.29 -9.76 12.15
CA HIS A 79 -9.83 -8.42 11.89
C HIS A 79 -11.37 -8.37 11.93
N MET A 80 -12.03 -9.32 12.59
CA MET A 80 -13.42 -9.08 13.01
C MET A 80 -13.40 -8.34 14.35
N PRO A 81 -14.20 -7.27 14.53
CA PRO A 81 -14.43 -6.72 15.86
C PRO A 81 -14.84 -7.87 16.78
N PRO A 82 -14.42 -7.85 18.06
CA PRO A 82 -14.73 -8.91 19.01
C PRO A 82 -16.22 -9.27 18.91
N LYS A 83 -16.53 -10.58 18.79
CA LYS A 83 -17.92 -11.05 18.74
C LYS A 83 -18.70 -10.35 19.84
N PRO A 84 -19.90 -9.84 19.56
CA PRO A 84 -20.58 -8.91 20.43
C PRO A 84 -20.92 -9.48 21.80
N SER A 85 -20.65 -10.75 22.16
CA SER A 85 -20.95 -11.27 23.51
C SER A 85 -20.42 -10.36 24.62
N ASP A 86 -19.15 -9.94 24.53
CA ASP A 86 -18.55 -9.02 25.51
C ASP A 86 -18.95 -7.55 25.28
N MET A 87 -19.26 -7.17 24.04
CA MET A 87 -19.72 -5.81 23.74
C MET A 87 -21.18 -5.59 24.14
N THR A 88 -22.04 -6.62 24.16
CA THR A 88 -23.39 -6.55 24.72
C THR A 88 -23.36 -6.39 26.22
N GLU A 89 -22.45 -7.07 26.92
CA GLU A 89 -22.28 -6.86 28.37
C GLU A 89 -21.68 -5.47 28.65
N LYS A 90 -20.65 -5.06 27.92
CA LYS A 90 -20.10 -3.69 28.05
C LYS A 90 -21.11 -2.61 27.65
N ALA A 91 -21.92 -2.83 26.62
CA ALA A 91 -23.00 -1.93 26.23
C ALA A 91 -24.12 -1.91 27.27
N LYS A 92 -24.49 -3.05 27.85
CA LYS A 92 -25.41 -3.11 29.00
C LYS A 92 -24.86 -2.32 30.17
N ILE A 93 -23.58 -2.48 30.51
CA ILE A 93 -22.92 -1.73 31.59
C ILE A 93 -22.88 -0.22 31.29
N VAL A 94 -22.62 0.19 30.04
CA VAL A 94 -22.61 1.61 29.65
C VAL A 94 -24.02 2.21 29.71
N VAL A 95 -25.05 1.50 29.25
CA VAL A 95 -26.46 1.92 29.32
C VAL A 95 -26.94 1.97 30.78
N GLU A 96 -26.60 0.98 31.59
CA GLU A 96 -26.96 0.94 33.01
C GLU A 96 -26.26 2.05 33.82
N LYS A 97 -25.00 2.35 33.50
CA LYS A 97 -24.29 3.51 34.05
C LYS A 97 -24.87 4.85 33.58
N SER A 98 -25.42 4.95 32.37
CA SER A 98 -26.07 6.21 31.94
C SER A 98 -27.40 6.43 32.64
N ASN A 99 -28.15 5.36 32.93
CA ASN A 99 -29.45 5.45 33.60
C ASN A 99 -29.31 5.76 35.10
N ASN A 100 -28.20 5.37 35.73
CA ASN A 100 -27.91 5.64 37.15
C ASN A 100 -27.11 6.94 37.37
N ARG A 101 -27.05 7.83 36.38
CA ARG A 101 -26.29 9.08 36.52
C ARG A 101 -27.08 10.06 37.40
N PRO A 102 -26.53 10.56 38.52
CA PRO A 102 -27.23 11.52 39.36
C PRO A 102 -27.59 12.77 38.55
N ASP A 103 -28.82 13.25 38.69
CA ASP A 103 -29.42 14.33 37.88
C ASP A 103 -28.63 15.65 37.89
N SER A 104 -27.67 15.80 38.79
CA SER A 104 -26.74 16.93 38.84
C SER A 104 -25.76 17.04 37.67
N GLN A 105 -25.69 16.05 36.76
CA GLN A 105 -24.82 16.09 35.57
C GLN A 105 -25.55 16.04 34.23
N GLN A 106 -26.88 16.15 34.20
CA GLN A 106 -27.60 16.27 32.93
C GLN A 106 -27.36 17.66 32.32
N VAL A 107 -26.38 17.76 31.42
CA VAL A 107 -26.15 18.96 30.61
C VAL A 107 -27.40 19.19 29.76
N LYS A 108 -28.23 20.17 30.16
CA LYS A 108 -29.37 20.66 29.38
C LYS A 108 -28.86 21.06 27.99
N ARG A 109 -29.08 20.18 27.00
CA ARG A 109 -28.93 20.53 25.58
C ARG A 109 -30.09 21.44 25.21
N VAL A 110 -29.93 22.72 25.51
CA VAL A 110 -30.75 23.78 24.92
C VAL A 110 -30.38 23.87 23.43
N GLY A 111 -31.26 23.34 22.60
CA GLY A 111 -31.20 23.54 21.16
C GLY A 111 -31.62 24.96 20.81
N SER A 112 -30.75 25.68 20.11
CA SER A 112 -31.08 26.54 18.98
C SER A 112 -29.80 27.25 18.54
N GLY A 113 -29.48 27.20 17.25
CA GLY A 113 -28.43 28.06 16.68
C GLY A 113 -27.53 27.40 15.66
N ASN A 114 -27.94 27.56 14.40
CA ASN A 114 -27.08 27.90 13.25
C ASN A 114 -26.05 26.85 12.72
N PRO A 115 -26.31 26.21 11.56
CA PRO A 115 -25.45 25.17 10.99
C PRO A 115 -24.14 25.64 10.32
N ASN A 116 -23.81 26.94 10.31
CA ASN A 116 -22.73 27.47 9.48
C ASN A 116 -21.42 27.83 10.19
N ASN A 117 -21.22 27.41 11.44
CA ASN A 117 -19.95 27.66 12.14
C ASN A 117 -19.25 26.36 12.49
N ILE A 118 -18.51 25.81 11.51
CA ILE A 118 -17.56 24.71 11.72
C ILE A 118 -16.30 25.33 12.33
N SER A 119 -16.39 25.74 13.59
CA SER A 119 -15.21 25.91 14.42
C SER A 119 -14.73 24.50 14.78
N HIS A 120 -13.46 24.21 14.47
CA HIS A 120 -12.76 23.01 14.87
C HIS A 120 -12.84 22.86 16.39
N ALA A 121 -13.86 22.14 16.87
CA ALA A 121 -13.94 21.68 18.24
C ALA A 121 -12.80 20.68 18.44
N SER A 122 -11.68 21.16 18.97
CA SER A 122 -10.63 20.31 19.52
C SER A 122 -11.28 19.48 20.63
N SER A 123 -11.65 18.25 20.29
CA SER A 123 -12.13 17.21 21.20
C SER A 123 -11.03 16.90 22.21
N GLN A 124 -10.96 17.73 23.26
CA GLN A 124 -10.06 17.60 24.40
C GLN A 124 -10.58 16.56 25.42
N GLY A 125 -11.74 15.94 25.17
CA GLY A 125 -12.40 15.00 26.09
C GLY A 125 -12.25 13.52 25.75
N SER A 126 -11.25 13.10 24.98
CA SER A 126 -10.99 11.67 24.78
C SER A 126 -10.34 11.09 26.03
N TYR A 127 -11.05 10.17 26.68
CA TYR A 127 -10.65 9.48 27.90
C TYR A 127 -9.21 8.94 27.75
N PRO A 128 -8.31 9.22 28.71
CA PRO A 128 -6.91 8.79 28.63
C PRO A 128 -6.77 7.26 28.45
N ASP A 129 -7.72 6.50 28.99
CA ASP A 129 -7.75 5.03 28.89
C ASP A 129 -8.01 4.54 27.47
N GLU A 130 -8.85 5.24 26.69
CA GLU A 130 -9.11 4.89 25.29
C GLU A 130 -7.89 5.15 24.40
N LYS A 131 -7.16 6.25 24.67
CA LYS A 131 -5.91 6.57 23.96
C LYS A 131 -4.83 5.51 24.23
N ASN A 132 -4.74 5.03 25.45
CA ASN A 132 -3.79 3.97 25.81
C ASN A 132 -4.18 2.63 25.17
N ALA A 133 -5.46 2.26 25.17
CA ALA A 133 -5.95 1.07 24.48
C ALA A 133 -5.67 1.10 22.97
N ALA A 134 -5.86 2.26 22.32
CA ALA A 134 -5.57 2.43 20.90
C ALA A 134 -4.06 2.26 20.58
N LYS A 135 -3.18 2.80 21.44
CA LYS A 135 -1.72 2.63 21.28
C LYS A 135 -1.29 1.17 21.41
N GLU A 136 -1.81 0.44 22.38
CA GLU A 136 -1.54 -1.00 22.55
C GLU A 136 -1.99 -1.80 21.32
N TYR A 137 -3.18 -1.49 20.79
CA TYR A 137 -3.69 -2.14 19.59
C TYR A 137 -2.79 -1.91 18.37
N ILE A 138 -2.31 -0.68 18.17
CA ILE A 138 -1.37 -0.35 17.10
C ILE A 138 -0.05 -1.14 17.26
N LEU A 139 0.49 -1.21 18.47
CA LEU A 139 1.71 -1.98 18.76
C LEU A 139 1.55 -3.47 18.45
N ILE A 140 0.39 -4.05 18.77
CA ILE A 140 0.06 -5.44 18.46
C ILE A 140 0.04 -5.67 16.94
N ILE A 141 -0.62 -4.78 16.18
CA ILE A 141 -0.66 -4.85 14.71
C ILE A 141 0.75 -4.81 14.13
N MET A 142 1.61 -3.90 14.61
CA MET A 142 2.99 -3.78 14.13
C MET A 142 3.81 -5.05 14.42
N ARG A 143 3.64 -5.67 15.59
CA ARG A 143 4.31 -6.94 15.93
C ARG A 143 3.87 -8.08 15.00
N ILE A 144 2.58 -8.17 14.71
CA ILE A 144 2.03 -9.20 13.82
C ILE A 144 2.59 -9.03 12.39
N GLN A 145 2.60 -7.81 11.85
CA GLN A 145 3.16 -7.54 10.53
C GLN A 145 4.65 -7.92 10.45
N LYS A 146 5.42 -7.60 11.50
CA LYS A 146 6.84 -7.98 11.58
C LYS A 146 7.04 -9.50 11.58
N GLN A 147 6.21 -10.25 12.30
CA GLN A 147 6.27 -11.71 12.31
C GLN A 147 5.94 -12.31 10.94
N ILE A 148 4.91 -11.80 10.26
CA ILE A 148 4.54 -12.25 8.91
C ILE A 148 5.69 -12.02 7.91
N MET A 149 6.37 -10.87 8.00
CA MET A 149 7.52 -10.62 7.14
C MET A 149 8.70 -11.56 7.44
N MET A 150 8.99 -11.80 8.73
CA MET A 150 10.07 -12.73 9.12
C MET A 150 9.81 -14.16 8.66
N THR A 151 8.57 -14.67 8.78
CA THR A 151 8.24 -16.04 8.35
C THR A 151 8.34 -16.21 6.84
N LYS A 152 7.90 -15.20 6.06
CA LYS A 152 8.08 -15.19 4.59
C LYS A 152 9.57 -15.22 4.21
N LEU A 153 10.40 -14.43 4.90
CA LEU A 153 11.84 -14.37 4.64
C LEU A 153 12.53 -15.70 4.97
N ILE A 154 12.19 -16.32 6.10
CA ILE A 154 12.72 -17.66 6.45
C ILE A 154 12.33 -18.70 5.41
N LYS A 155 11.08 -18.67 4.91
CA LYS A 155 10.62 -19.58 3.86
C LYS A 155 11.42 -19.42 2.56
N MET A 156 11.67 -18.18 2.14
CA MET A 156 12.51 -17.90 0.97
C MET A 156 13.94 -18.41 1.15
N ILE A 157 14.56 -18.17 2.31
CA ILE A 157 15.91 -18.68 2.61
C ILE A 157 15.93 -20.21 2.55
N LYS A 158 14.89 -20.87 3.06
CA LYS A 158 14.80 -22.35 3.04
C LYS A 158 14.67 -22.90 1.62
N MET A 159 13.93 -22.20 0.74
CA MET A 159 13.84 -22.57 -0.68
C MET A 159 15.21 -22.44 -1.36
N ILE A 160 15.92 -21.34 -1.13
CA ILE A 160 17.26 -21.08 -1.69
C ILE A 160 18.29 -22.14 -1.23
N LYS A 161 18.15 -22.65 0.00
CA LYS A 161 19.08 -23.68 0.53
C LYS A 161 18.81 -25.09 0.00
N ASN A 162 17.58 -25.39 -0.40
CA ASN A 162 17.16 -26.74 -0.79
C ASN A 162 17.13 -26.93 -2.32
N GLU A 163 17.06 -25.85 -3.09
CA GLU A 163 17.33 -25.91 -4.52
C GLU A 163 18.84 -26.03 -4.70
N GLU A 164 19.32 -27.24 -5.02
CA GLU A 164 20.69 -27.41 -5.52
C GLU A 164 20.87 -26.43 -6.69
N LEU A 165 21.76 -25.46 -6.50
CA LEU A 165 22.08 -24.47 -7.52
C LEU A 165 22.32 -25.21 -8.84
N PRO A 166 21.70 -24.77 -9.95
CA PRO A 166 21.88 -25.42 -11.24
C PRO A 166 23.37 -25.53 -11.52
N LYS A 167 23.82 -26.77 -11.80
CA LYS A 167 25.23 -27.03 -12.09
C LYS A 167 25.62 -26.14 -13.27
N LEU A 168 26.70 -25.37 -13.16
CA LEU A 168 27.13 -24.42 -14.18
C LEU A 168 27.31 -25.05 -15.58
N THR A 169 27.45 -26.38 -15.64
CA THR A 169 27.55 -27.17 -16.87
C THR A 169 26.22 -27.38 -17.60
N SER A 170 25.07 -27.01 -17.01
CA SER A 170 23.74 -27.20 -17.64
C SER A 170 23.23 -25.96 -18.37
N PHE A 171 24.02 -24.88 -18.45
CA PHE A 171 23.63 -23.68 -19.20
C PHE A 171 24.12 -23.79 -20.64
N ASP A 172 23.21 -23.63 -21.59
CA ASP A 172 23.56 -23.47 -23.00
C ASP A 172 24.29 -22.13 -23.22
N ASP A 173 25.13 -22.04 -24.26
CA ASP A 173 25.83 -20.80 -24.61
C ASP A 173 24.89 -19.59 -24.77
N LYS A 174 23.65 -19.86 -25.22
CA LYS A 174 22.59 -18.85 -25.34
C LYS A 174 22.16 -18.29 -23.98
N ASP A 175 22.06 -19.14 -22.96
CA ASP A 175 21.70 -18.72 -21.61
C ASP A 175 22.84 -17.94 -20.95
N VAL A 176 24.09 -18.36 -21.18
CA VAL A 176 25.28 -17.63 -20.74
C VAL A 176 25.29 -16.22 -21.33
N GLN A 177 25.00 -16.06 -22.62
CA GLN A 177 24.88 -14.76 -23.26
C GLN A 177 23.75 -13.90 -22.68
N ASN A 178 22.59 -14.50 -22.39
CA ASN A 178 21.47 -13.80 -21.76
C ASN A 178 21.82 -13.31 -20.35
N ILE A 179 22.49 -14.15 -19.55
CA ILE A 179 22.96 -13.80 -18.21
C ILE A 179 23.96 -12.64 -18.29
N ILE A 180 24.93 -12.68 -19.21
CA ILE A 180 25.88 -11.59 -19.43
C ILE A 180 25.15 -10.29 -19.80
N LYS A 181 24.16 -10.36 -20.68
CA LYS A 181 23.38 -9.18 -21.10
C LYS A 181 22.60 -8.58 -19.93
N ILE A 182 21.99 -9.40 -19.09
CA ILE A 182 21.27 -8.96 -17.88
C ILE A 182 22.24 -8.30 -16.89
N GLN A 183 23.39 -8.92 -16.63
CA GLN A 183 24.41 -8.37 -15.72
C GLN A 183 24.98 -7.05 -16.24
N ALA A 184 25.26 -6.95 -17.55
CA ALA A 184 25.72 -5.72 -18.19
C ALA A 184 24.66 -4.61 -18.10
N ALA A 185 23.39 -4.93 -18.35
CA ALA A 185 22.28 -3.98 -18.22
C ALA A 185 22.11 -3.48 -16.77
N ALA A 186 22.20 -4.38 -15.78
CA ALA A 186 22.13 -4.04 -14.37
C ALA A 186 23.29 -3.12 -13.94
N LYS A 187 24.53 -3.47 -14.30
CA LYS A 187 25.72 -2.61 -14.08
C LYS A 187 25.56 -1.25 -14.74
N GLY A 188 25.08 -1.20 -15.98
CA GLY A 188 24.80 0.04 -16.68
C GLY A 188 23.74 0.91 -15.99
N LYS A 189 22.69 0.31 -15.44
CA LYS A 189 21.67 1.04 -14.68
C LYS A 189 22.23 1.64 -13.38
N ILE A 190 23.09 0.90 -12.68
CA ILE A 190 23.78 1.39 -11.48
C ILE A 190 24.70 2.57 -11.82
N ALA A 191 25.52 2.44 -12.86
CA ALA A 191 26.42 3.50 -13.32
C ALA A 191 25.65 4.78 -13.69
N ARG A 192 24.57 4.67 -14.49
CA ARG A 192 23.72 5.83 -14.84
C ARG A 192 23.07 6.47 -13.60
N SER A 193 22.65 5.67 -12.63
CA SER A 193 22.10 6.21 -11.38
C SER A 193 23.14 7.01 -10.59
N GLN A 194 24.39 6.54 -10.54
CA GLN A 194 25.49 7.25 -9.87
C GLN A 194 25.83 8.57 -10.59
N VAL A 195 25.93 8.55 -11.92
CA VAL A 195 26.17 9.76 -12.73
C VAL A 195 25.06 10.78 -12.50
N ASN A 196 23.79 10.37 -12.55
CA ASN A 196 22.66 11.27 -12.29
C ASN A 196 22.67 11.84 -10.86
N LYS A 197 23.10 11.06 -9.86
CA LYS A 197 23.26 11.56 -8.49
C LYS A 197 24.36 12.62 -8.39
N ASN A 198 25.48 12.41 -9.09
CA ASN A 198 26.58 13.37 -9.09
C ASN A 198 26.22 14.66 -9.85
N GLN A 199 25.55 14.56 -11.00
CA GLN A 199 25.04 15.72 -11.74
C GLN A 199 24.03 16.53 -10.90
N LYS A 200 23.12 15.85 -10.18
CA LYS A 200 22.19 16.53 -9.26
C LYS A 200 22.86 17.19 -8.06
N LYS A 201 23.99 16.64 -7.60
CA LYS A 201 24.80 17.28 -6.55
C LYS A 201 25.48 18.53 -7.10
N GLN A 202 26.15 18.42 -8.25
CA GLN A 202 26.76 19.57 -8.93
C GLN A 202 25.75 20.69 -9.18
N SER A 203 24.57 20.38 -9.71
CA SER A 203 23.54 21.40 -9.96
C SER A 203 23.04 22.07 -8.68
N LYS A 204 23.00 21.37 -7.55
CA LYS A 204 22.63 21.96 -6.25
C LYS A 204 23.75 22.84 -5.69
N ASP A 205 24.99 22.40 -5.83
CA ASP A 205 26.16 23.17 -5.39
C ASP A 205 26.28 24.47 -6.21
N ASP A 206 26.01 24.42 -7.52
CA ASP A 206 25.98 25.60 -8.38
C ASP A 206 24.80 26.53 -8.04
N PHE A 207 23.61 25.99 -7.75
CA PHE A 207 22.45 26.79 -7.34
C PHE A 207 22.70 27.52 -6.01
N ASN A 208 23.29 26.84 -5.03
CA ASN A 208 23.64 27.44 -3.74
C ASN A 208 24.68 28.56 -3.88
N LYS A 209 25.66 28.42 -4.79
CA LYS A 209 26.64 29.49 -5.08
C LYS A 209 25.97 30.72 -5.70
N ILE A 210 25.01 30.52 -6.61
CA ILE A 210 24.26 31.63 -7.21
C ILE A 210 23.43 32.36 -6.14
N GLU A 211 22.79 31.63 -5.24
CA GLU A 211 21.97 32.20 -4.16
C GLU A 211 22.83 32.99 -3.15
N GLN A 212 24.02 32.51 -2.81
CA GLN A 212 24.97 33.24 -1.97
C GLN A 212 25.44 34.55 -2.61
N ASN A 213 25.75 34.54 -3.91
CA ASN A 213 26.15 35.76 -4.63
C ASN A 213 25.01 36.78 -4.75
N GLN A 214 23.76 36.34 -4.86
CA GLN A 214 22.61 37.26 -4.89
C GLN A 214 22.37 37.94 -3.55
N ASN A 215 22.64 37.26 -2.43
CA ASN A 215 22.50 37.86 -1.10
C ASN A 215 23.63 38.85 -0.81
N GLN A 216 24.87 38.54 -1.18
CA GLN A 216 26.00 39.49 -1.05
C GLN A 216 25.76 40.79 -1.83
N ASN A 217 25.25 40.70 -3.06
CA ASN A 217 24.92 41.89 -3.85
C ASN A 217 23.76 42.72 -3.26
N LYS A 218 22.83 42.10 -2.50
CA LYS A 218 21.76 42.84 -1.82
C LYS A 218 22.29 43.62 -0.62
N ASP A 219 23.20 43.02 0.15
CA ASP A 219 23.80 43.67 1.31
C ASP A 219 24.69 44.84 0.89
N GLU A 220 25.48 44.69 -0.18
CA GLU A 220 26.27 45.79 -0.75
C GLU A 220 25.37 46.92 -1.26
N LYS A 221 24.25 46.60 -1.92
CA LYS A 221 23.30 47.61 -2.40
C LYS A 221 22.66 48.40 -1.25
N GLN A 222 22.27 47.72 -0.17
CA GLN A 222 21.73 48.40 1.03
C GLN A 222 22.77 49.28 1.72
N GLN A 223 24.04 48.88 1.77
CA GLN A 223 25.11 49.70 2.33
C GLN A 223 25.36 50.96 1.49
N ILE A 224 25.36 50.83 0.15
CA ILE A 224 25.50 51.99 -0.74
C ILE A 224 24.34 52.97 -0.57
N GLU A 225 23.11 52.47 -0.45
CA GLU A 225 21.92 53.30 -0.24
C GLU A 225 21.96 54.04 1.11
N GLN A 226 22.39 53.36 2.19
CA GLN A 226 22.60 54.00 3.49
C GLN A 226 23.69 55.07 3.44
N GLN A 227 24.81 54.83 2.75
CA GLN A 227 25.87 55.82 2.59
C GLN A 227 25.39 57.05 1.80
N GLN A 228 24.53 56.86 0.78
CA GLN A 228 23.93 57.97 0.04
C GLN A 228 22.98 58.80 0.91
N ILE A 229 22.15 58.17 1.75
CA ILE A 229 21.24 58.88 2.67
C ILE A 229 22.04 59.73 3.67
N VAL A 230 23.09 59.17 4.27
CA VAL A 230 23.95 59.92 5.21
C VAL A 230 24.62 61.11 4.51
N LYS A 231 25.03 60.94 3.26
CA LYS A 231 25.66 62.01 2.49
C LYS A 231 24.68 63.15 2.17
N ILE A 232 23.44 62.81 1.82
CA ILE A 232 22.36 63.79 1.58
C ILE A 232 22.05 64.58 2.86
N GLN A 233 21.93 63.90 4.01
CA GLN A 233 21.68 64.58 5.30
C GLN A 233 22.78 65.59 5.66
N TYR A 234 24.05 65.23 5.44
CA TYR A 234 25.17 66.16 5.65
C TYR A 234 25.13 67.38 4.72
N GLU A 235 24.70 67.20 3.46
CA GLU A 235 24.58 68.30 2.50
C GLU A 235 23.41 69.23 2.85
N GLU A 236 22.29 68.70 3.36
CA GLU A 236 21.15 69.48 3.86
C GLU A 236 21.52 70.31 5.10
N ASP A 237 22.26 69.73 6.06
CA ASP A 237 22.72 70.43 7.26
C ASP A 237 23.67 71.60 6.95
N GLN A 238 24.48 71.50 5.88
CA GLN A 238 25.36 72.61 5.47
C GLN A 238 24.61 73.74 4.75
N GLN A 239 23.50 73.46 4.08
CA GLN A 239 22.69 74.51 3.44
C GLN A 239 21.90 75.34 4.46
N PHE A 240 21.42 74.72 5.55
CA PHE A 240 20.68 75.43 6.60
C PHE A 240 21.55 76.36 7.46
N GLY A 241 22.88 76.18 7.48
CA GLY A 241 23.80 77.00 8.26
C GLY A 241 24.19 78.34 7.64
N GLN A 242 23.73 78.67 6.42
CA GLN A 242 24.12 79.90 5.71
C GLN A 242 23.02 80.96 5.59
N GLU A 243 21.83 80.74 6.17
CA GLU A 243 20.72 81.70 6.11
C GLU A 243 20.55 82.56 7.40
N GLU A 244 21.45 82.45 8.39
CA GLU A 244 21.35 83.22 9.65
C GLU A 244 22.36 84.39 9.82
N GLU A 245 23.08 84.81 8.77
CA GLU A 245 23.88 86.06 8.76
C GLU A 245 23.28 87.14 7.83
#